data_AF-A0A067TN43-F1
#
_entry.id   AF-A0A067TN43-F1
#
_cell.length_a   1.000
_cell.length_b   1.000
_cell.length_c   1.000
_cell.angle_alpha   90.00
_cell.angle_beta   90.00
_cell.angle_gamma   90.00
#
_symmetry.space_group_name_H-M   'P 1'
#
loop_
_entity.id
_entity.type
_entity.pdbx_description
1 polymer ?
#
loop_
_entity_poly.entity_id
_entity_poly.type
_entity_poly.pdbx_seq_one_letter_code
_entity_poly.pdbx_strand_id
1 'polypeptide(L)'
;MPIGLVEVANNTAHTVHYKNQESGWEFSVQPKTAQYENNGWVPTSPFHNDTIPYKSSNRSIIVTIDNGHQVAITDDYYKIRTIGNSRPEQWTGSFDNGDKFVLRIDDQNGINYSFIKYEDKLHTTDGGFIVFSVLQGAAKAVGAAFGY
;
A
#
# COMPACT_ATOMS: atom_id res chain seq x y z
N MET A 1 15.29 12.87 0.89
CA MET A 1 14.20 12.26 1.66
C MET A 1 14.01 10.82 1.20
N PRO A 2 13.90 9.87 2.14
CA PRO A 2 13.50 8.50 1.85
C PRO A 2 12.13 8.43 1.16
N ILE A 3 11.82 7.28 0.55
CA ILE A 3 10.53 7.05 -0.10
C ILE A 3 9.40 7.14 0.94
N GLY A 4 8.30 7.79 0.56
CA GLY A 4 7.10 7.92 1.39
C GLY A 4 5.96 7.01 0.95
N LEU A 5 5.23 6.45 1.91
CA LEU A 5 3.92 5.85 1.72
C LEU A 5 2.89 6.82 2.30
N VAL A 6 2.00 7.34 1.46
CA VAL A 6 1.08 8.41 1.85
C VAL A 6 -0.33 7.94 2.19
N GLU A 7 -0.77 6.86 1.55
CA GLU A 7 -2.11 6.30 1.71
C GLU A 7 -2.08 4.78 1.47
N VAL A 8 -3.00 4.07 2.10
CA VAL A 8 -3.27 2.64 1.86
C VAL A 8 -4.68 2.48 1.33
N ALA A 9 -4.82 1.88 0.14
CA ALA A 9 -6.09 1.57 -0.49
C ALA A 9 -6.40 0.07 -0.37
N ASN A 10 -7.50 -0.25 0.32
CA ASN A 10 -7.91 -1.62 0.59
C ASN A 10 -9.00 -2.06 -0.40
N ASN A 11 -8.61 -2.76 -1.46
CA ASN A 11 -9.52 -3.37 -2.42
C ASN A 11 -9.75 -4.86 -2.13
N THR A 12 -9.71 -5.26 -0.85
CA THR A 12 -9.96 -6.63 -0.41
C THR A 12 -11.26 -6.73 0.38
N ALA A 13 -11.78 -7.95 0.53
CA ALA A 13 -12.89 -8.26 1.43
C ALA A 13 -12.50 -8.32 2.92
N HIS A 14 -11.23 -8.02 3.26
CA HIS A 14 -10.64 -8.19 4.58
C HIS A 14 -10.23 -6.85 5.20
N THR A 15 -10.08 -6.81 6.53
CA THR A 15 -9.55 -5.61 7.20
C THR A 15 -8.04 -5.54 7.00
N VAL A 16 -7.52 -4.37 6.66
CA VAL A 16 -6.08 -4.13 6.54
C VAL A 16 -5.61 -3.35 7.76
N HIS A 17 -4.64 -3.88 8.48
CA HIS A 17 -3.96 -3.22 9.59
C HIS A 17 -2.58 -2.75 9.11
N TYR A 18 -2.27 -1.49 9.37
CA TYR A 18 -0.99 -0.87 9.04
C TYR A 18 -0.27 -0.48 10.32
N LYS A 19 1.05 -0.72 10.37
CA LYS A 19 1.92 -0.22 11.44
C LYS A 19 3.32 0.08 10.91
N ASN A 20 3.77 1.32 11.05
CA ASN A 20 5.17 1.65 10.84
C ASN A 20 5.95 1.54 12.15
N GLN A 21 6.95 0.67 12.19
CA GLN A 21 7.79 0.47 13.38
C GLN A 21 8.75 1.65 13.64
N GLU A 22 8.99 2.53 12.66
CA GLU A 22 9.86 3.69 12.80
C GLU A 22 9.12 4.93 13.31
N SER A 23 8.01 5.31 12.68
CA SER A 23 7.22 6.48 13.10
C SER A 23 6.25 6.15 14.24
N GLY A 24 5.93 4.87 14.45
CA GLY A 24 4.89 4.43 15.38
C GLY A 24 3.46 4.65 14.86
N TRP A 25 3.30 5.15 13.64
CA TRP A 25 2.00 5.38 13.02
C TRP A 25 1.29 4.06 12.74
N GLU A 26 0.03 3.95 13.16
CA GLU A 26 -0.78 2.75 12.97
C GLU A 26 -2.25 3.11 12.72
N PHE A 27 -2.91 2.33 11.86
CA PHE A 27 -4.32 2.50 11.54
C PHE A 27 -4.90 1.20 10.97
N SER A 28 -6.21 1.18 10.73
CA SER A 28 -6.87 0.09 10.02
C SER A 28 -7.79 0.63 8.92
N VAL A 29 -7.78 -0.02 7.77
CA VAL A 29 -8.65 0.29 6.63
C VAL A 29 -9.69 -0.82 6.52
N GLN A 30 -10.96 -0.43 6.55
CA GLN A 30 -12.08 -1.36 6.49
C GLN A 30 -12.13 -2.10 5.15
N PRO A 31 -12.71 -3.32 5.11
CA PRO A 31 -12.87 -4.08 3.88
C PRO A 31 -13.74 -3.34 2.87
N LYS A 32 -13.53 -3.65 1.60
CA LYS A 32 -14.43 -3.25 0.52
C LYS A 32 -15.73 -4.05 0.64
N THR A 33 -16.84 -3.37 0.91
CA THR A 33 -18.17 -3.97 0.95
C THR A 33 -18.84 -3.99 -0.44
N ALA A 34 -19.84 -4.86 -0.61
CA ALA A 34 -20.63 -4.98 -1.85
C ALA A 34 -21.30 -3.66 -2.30
N GLN A 35 -21.58 -2.74 -1.36
CA GLN A 35 -22.10 -1.42 -1.67
C GLN A 35 -21.11 -0.57 -2.49
N TYR A 36 -19.80 -0.80 -2.32
CA TYR A 36 -18.73 -0.07 -3.01
C TYR A 36 -18.31 -0.71 -4.33
N GLU A 37 -18.59 -2.01 -4.54
CA GLU A 37 -18.35 -2.69 -5.83
C GLU A 37 -19.13 -2.05 -6.97
N ASN A 38 -20.39 -1.70 -6.74
CA ASN A 38 -21.28 -1.13 -7.77
C ASN A 38 -20.92 0.31 -8.17
N ASN A 39 -20.21 1.03 -7.30
CA ASN A 39 -19.88 2.44 -7.52
C ASN A 39 -18.37 2.66 -7.77
N GLY A 40 -17.58 1.58 -7.78
CA GLY A 40 -16.14 1.64 -8.04
C GLY A 40 -15.36 2.41 -6.97
N TRP A 41 -15.77 2.40 -5.70
CA TRP A 41 -15.01 3.05 -4.61
C TRP A 41 -14.13 2.04 -3.89
N VAL A 42 -12.96 2.49 -3.45
CA VAL A 42 -12.02 1.71 -2.64
C VAL A 42 -11.81 2.44 -1.31
N PRO A 43 -12.07 1.78 -0.16
CA PRO A 43 -11.72 2.32 1.15
C PRO A 43 -10.23 2.65 1.26
N THR A 44 -9.91 3.80 1.83
CA THR A 44 -8.52 4.23 2.01
C THR A 44 -8.24 4.72 3.43
N SER A 45 -6.97 4.69 3.81
CA SER A 45 -6.51 5.39 5.00
C SER A 45 -6.65 6.91 4.84
N PRO A 46 -6.62 7.68 5.94
CA PRO A 46 -6.31 9.10 5.88
C PRO A 46 -4.94 9.32 5.22
N PHE A 47 -4.78 10.47 4.56
CA PHE A 47 -3.50 10.90 4.03
C PHE A 47 -2.50 11.15 5.18
N HIS A 48 -1.37 10.46 5.13
CA HIS A 48 -0.26 10.67 6.03
C HIS A 48 1.05 10.31 5.33
N ASN A 49 1.93 11.28 5.12
CA ASN A 49 3.22 11.04 4.48
C ASN A 49 4.18 10.31 5.43
N ASP A 50 4.11 8.99 5.44
CA ASP A 50 4.90 8.11 6.30
C ASP A 50 6.16 7.65 5.57
N THR A 51 7.32 7.77 6.21
CA THR A 51 8.58 7.33 5.60
C THR A 51 8.70 5.81 5.63
N ILE A 52 9.02 5.19 4.50
CA ILE A 52 9.36 3.77 4.45
C ILE A 52 10.74 3.58 5.10
N PRO A 53 10.87 2.76 6.16
CA PRO A 53 12.14 2.55 6.83
C PRO A 53 13.17 1.88 5.93
N TYR A 54 14.43 2.28 6.04
CA TYR A 54 15.52 1.59 5.37
C TYR A 54 15.68 0.18 5.92
N LYS A 55 15.96 -0.80 5.05
CA LYS A 55 16.23 -2.19 5.42
C LYS A 55 17.33 -2.33 6.49
N SER A 56 18.35 -1.49 6.43
CA SER A 56 19.46 -1.47 7.40
C SER A 56 19.05 -1.04 8.82
N SER A 57 17.87 -0.42 8.98
CA SER A 57 17.38 0.05 10.29
C SER A 57 16.83 -1.05 11.19
N ASN A 58 16.63 -2.28 10.67
CA ASN A 58 15.88 -3.36 11.32
C ASN A 58 14.43 -2.99 11.68
N ARG A 59 13.89 -1.93 11.08
CA ARG A 59 12.48 -1.52 11.18
C ARG A 59 11.81 -1.70 9.84
N SER A 60 10.49 -1.82 9.86
CA SER A 60 9.69 -2.00 8.67
C SER A 60 8.29 -1.43 8.88
N ILE A 61 7.61 -1.19 7.76
CA ILE A 61 6.16 -1.08 7.77
C ILE A 61 5.61 -2.51 7.74
N ILE A 62 4.74 -2.82 8.69
CA ILE A 62 4.02 -4.08 8.77
C ILE A 62 2.60 -3.83 8.30
N VAL A 63 2.19 -4.60 7.30
CA VAL A 63 0.80 -4.66 6.85
C VAL A 63 0.26 -6.05 7.12
N THR A 64 -0.83 -6.14 7.88
CA THR A 64 -1.49 -7.39 8.25
C THR A 64 -2.91 -7.39 7.71
N ILE A 65 -3.31 -8.47 7.05
CA ILE A 65 -4.67 -8.68 6.56
C ILE A 65 -5.40 -9.60 7.54
N ASP A 66 -6.51 -9.08 8.07
CA ASP A 66 -7.21 -9.55 9.26
C ASP A 66 -6.22 -9.82 10.41
N ASN A 67 -5.78 -11.06 10.61
CA ASN A 67 -4.77 -11.43 11.60
C ASN A 67 -3.83 -12.55 11.09
N GLY A 68 -3.74 -12.75 9.77
CA GLY A 68 -3.06 -13.89 9.18
C GLY A 68 -1.91 -13.51 8.26
N HIS A 69 -2.26 -13.00 7.07
CA HIS A 69 -1.25 -12.65 6.08
C HIS A 69 -0.57 -11.34 6.47
N GLN A 70 0.75 -11.41 6.69
CA GLN A 70 1.56 -10.24 7.01
C GLN A 70 2.62 -10.02 5.93
N VAL A 71 2.87 -8.77 5.59
CA VAL A 71 3.99 -8.33 4.77
C VAL A 71 4.78 -7.25 5.50
N ALA A 72 6.10 -7.37 5.45
CA ALA A 72 7.03 -6.33 5.88
C ALA A 72 7.52 -5.55 4.66
N ILE A 73 7.48 -4.23 4.73
CA ILE A 73 7.86 -3.30 3.66
C ILE A 73 9.04 -2.45 4.14
N THR A 74 10.11 -2.41 3.34
CA THR A 74 11.34 -1.65 3.60
C THR A 74 11.87 -1.00 2.34
N ASP A 75 12.65 0.07 2.46
CA ASP A 75 13.43 0.67 1.38
C ASP A 75 14.87 0.10 1.38
N ASP A 76 15.36 -0.32 0.22
CA ASP A 76 16.77 -0.71 0.04
C ASP A 76 17.29 -0.10 -1.26
N TYR A 77 18.01 1.03 -1.12
CA TYR A 77 18.53 1.87 -2.22
C TYR A 77 17.47 2.34 -3.22
N TYR A 78 16.39 2.94 -2.70
CA TYR A 78 15.25 3.44 -3.48
C TYR A 78 14.51 2.35 -4.25
N LYS A 79 14.52 1.13 -3.71
CA LYS A 79 13.71 0.01 -4.18
C LYS A 79 12.85 -0.46 -3.03
N ILE A 80 11.55 -0.58 -3.29
CA ILE A 80 10.64 -1.09 -2.27
C ILE A 80 10.77 -2.60 -2.23
N ARG A 81 11.16 -3.09 -1.06
CA ARG A 81 11.34 -4.49 -0.76
C ARG A 81 10.21 -4.97 0.13
N THR A 82 9.53 -6.03 -0.28
CA THR A 82 8.45 -6.66 0.49
C THR A 82 8.80 -8.12 0.83
N ILE A 83 8.54 -8.53 2.08
CA ILE A 83 8.66 -9.93 2.50
C ILE A 83 7.36 -10.35 3.18
N GLY A 84 6.69 -11.38 2.65
CA GLY A 84 5.56 -12.00 3.31
C GLY A 84 5.99 -13.16 4.23
N ASN A 85 5.20 -13.47 5.25
CA ASN A 85 5.49 -14.56 6.20
C ASN A 85 5.72 -15.95 5.55
N SER A 86 5.20 -16.17 4.34
CA SER A 86 5.35 -17.43 3.58
C SER A 86 5.70 -17.20 2.11
N ARG A 87 6.13 -15.99 1.76
CA ARG A 87 6.37 -15.58 0.37
C ARG A 87 7.83 -15.21 0.16
N PRO A 88 8.39 -15.49 -1.03
CA PRO A 88 9.71 -15.01 -1.37
C PRO A 88 9.73 -13.48 -1.33
N GLU A 89 10.91 -12.94 -1.06
CA GLU A 89 11.19 -11.52 -1.14
C GLU A 89 10.81 -10.99 -2.53
N GLN A 90 10.13 -9.86 -2.58
CA GLN A 90 9.78 -9.17 -3.81
C GLN A 90 10.37 -7.77 -3.82
N TRP A 91 10.77 -7.34 -5.01
CA TRP A 91 11.42 -6.07 -5.26
C TRP A 91 10.58 -5.28 -6.25
N THR A 92 10.15 -4.09 -5.86
CA THR A 92 9.36 -3.20 -6.71
C THR A 92 10.17 -1.97 -7.06
N GLY A 93 10.25 -1.72 -8.37
CA GLY A 93 10.70 -0.44 -8.94
C GLY A 93 12.17 -0.09 -8.75
N SER A 94 12.49 1.11 -9.22
CA SER A 94 13.69 1.89 -8.91
C SER A 94 13.21 3.33 -8.90
N PHE A 95 13.13 3.90 -7.70
CA PHE A 95 12.44 5.14 -7.45
C PHE A 95 13.41 6.28 -7.20
N ASP A 96 12.88 7.50 -7.23
CA ASP A 96 13.66 8.69 -6.92
C ASP A 96 13.51 9.08 -5.44
N ASN A 97 14.52 9.81 -4.97
CA ASN A 97 14.54 10.37 -3.64
C ASN A 97 13.35 11.31 -3.43
N GLY A 98 12.53 11.04 -2.40
CA GLY A 98 11.35 11.82 -2.05
C GLY A 98 10.07 11.43 -2.81
N ASP A 99 10.12 10.38 -3.64
CA ASP A 99 8.91 9.82 -4.25
C ASP A 99 7.92 9.35 -3.17
N LYS A 100 6.63 9.53 -3.46
CA LYS A 100 5.50 9.17 -2.60
C LYS A 100 4.62 8.16 -3.30
N PHE A 101 4.07 7.22 -2.55
CA PHE A 101 3.26 6.13 -3.10
C PHE A 101 1.99 5.87 -2.30
N VAL A 102 0.95 5.44 -3.01
CA VAL A 102 -0.22 4.77 -2.44
C VAL A 102 0.01 3.27 -2.50
N LEU A 103 -0.11 2.59 -1.37
CA LEU A 103 -0.12 1.13 -1.33
C LEU A 103 -1.54 0.63 -1.61
N ARG A 104 -1.73 -0.05 -2.73
CA ARG A 104 -2.99 -0.72 -3.06
C ARG A 104 -2.87 -2.21 -2.76
N ILE A 105 -3.90 -2.75 -2.12
CA ILE A 105 -3.99 -4.16 -1.75
C ILE A 105 -5.22 -4.76 -2.43
N ASP A 106 -5.03 -5.85 -3.16
CA ASP A 106 -6.07 -6.56 -3.91
C ASP A 106 -6.10 -8.04 -3.49
N ASP A 107 -7.26 -8.69 -3.56
CA ASP A 107 -7.43 -10.12 -3.24
C ASP A 107 -7.86 -10.98 -4.45
N GLN A 108 -7.84 -10.41 -5.66
CA GLN A 108 -8.16 -11.11 -6.91
C GLN A 108 -7.09 -12.19 -7.19
N ASN A 109 -7.45 -13.46 -6.97
CA ASN A 109 -6.55 -14.63 -7.06
C ASN A 109 -5.45 -14.63 -5.99
N GLY A 110 -5.79 -14.19 -4.77
CA GLY A 110 -4.86 -14.10 -3.66
C GLY A 110 -4.43 -12.66 -3.38
N ILE A 111 -3.73 -12.48 -2.27
CA ILE A 111 -3.33 -11.14 -1.83
C ILE A 111 -2.20 -10.60 -2.71
N ASN A 112 -2.40 -9.43 -3.28
CA ASN A 112 -1.46 -8.70 -4.11
C ASN A 112 -1.22 -7.29 -3.55
N TYR A 113 0.03 -6.83 -3.66
CA TYR A 113 0.46 -5.50 -3.20
C TYR A 113 0.98 -4.73 -4.40
N SER A 114 0.43 -3.53 -4.63
CA SER A 114 0.84 -2.65 -5.72
C SER A 114 1.19 -1.27 -5.17
N PHE A 115 2.30 -0.70 -5.66
CA PHE A 115 2.74 0.65 -5.29
C PHE A 115 2.44 1.60 -6.45
N ILE A 116 1.49 2.51 -6.22
CA ILE A 116 1.06 3.50 -7.23
C ILE A 116 1.72 4.82 -6.87
N LYS A 117 2.45 5.43 -7.82
CA LYS A 117 3.09 6.73 -7.58
C LYS A 117 2.01 7.77 -7.26
N TYR A 118 2.19 8.48 -6.16
CA TYR A 118 1.25 9.49 -5.70
C TYR A 118 1.39 10.75 -6.56
N GLU A 119 0.27 11.18 -7.12
CA GLU A 119 0.10 12.48 -7.74
C GLU A 119 -0.95 13.25 -6.93
N ASP A 120 -0.84 14.58 -6.79
CA ASP A 120 -1.78 15.39 -5.99
C ASP A 120 -3.25 15.24 -6.42
N LYS A 121 -3.51 14.71 -7.62
CA LYS A 121 -4.85 14.40 -8.13
C LYS A 121 -5.47 13.13 -7.53
N LEU A 122 -4.69 12.32 -6.81
CA LEU A 122 -5.17 11.15 -6.09
C LEU A 122 -5.80 11.50 -4.74
N HIS A 123 -5.72 12.77 -4.33
CA HIS A 123 -6.25 13.21 -3.05
C HIS A 123 -7.71 12.77 -2.89
N THR A 124 -7.95 12.07 -1.79
CA THR A 124 -9.27 11.61 -1.36
C THR A 124 -10.23 12.81 -1.24
N THR A 125 -11.43 12.67 -1.81
CA THR A 125 -12.53 13.62 -1.56
C THR A 125 -13.04 13.41 -0.14
N ASP A 126 -12.48 14.10 0.86
CA ASP A 126 -12.92 14.32 2.27
C ASP A 126 -13.57 13.15 3.07
N GLY A 127 -13.63 11.93 2.53
CA GLY A 127 -14.52 10.86 2.97
C GLY A 127 -13.86 9.51 3.14
N GLY A 128 -12.53 9.38 2.94
CA GLY A 128 -11.79 8.13 3.14
C GLY A 128 -11.99 7.08 2.03
N PHE A 129 -12.28 7.53 0.80
CA PHE A 129 -12.42 6.64 -0.36
C PHE A 129 -11.77 7.25 -1.60
N ILE A 130 -11.19 6.40 -2.45
CA ILE A 130 -10.69 6.75 -3.79
C ILE A 130 -11.50 6.01 -4.85
N VAL A 131 -11.80 6.69 -5.96
CA VAL A 131 -12.45 6.07 -7.11
C VAL A 131 -11.46 5.12 -7.82
N PHE A 132 -11.86 3.87 -8.01
CA PHE A 132 -11.05 2.80 -8.58
C PHE A 132 -10.50 3.12 -9.97
N SER A 133 -11.27 3.84 -10.81
CA SER A 133 -10.81 4.27 -12.14
C SER A 133 -9.63 5.24 -12.06
N VAL A 134 -9.55 6.05 -11.00
CA VAL A 134 -8.41 6.95 -10.75
C VAL A 134 -7.17 6.13 -10.38
N LEU A 135 -7.32 5.09 -9.55
CA LEU A 135 -6.23 4.14 -9.24
C LEU A 135 -5.79 3.36 -10.50
N GLN A 136 -6.72 2.92 -11.35
CA GLN A 136 -6.39 2.22 -12.60
C GLN A 136 -5.71 3.13 -13.64
N GLY A 137 -6.13 4.40 -13.75
CA GLY A 137 -5.52 5.38 -14.64
C GLY A 137 -4.12 5.84 -14.18
N ALA A 138 -3.90 5.91 -12.87
CA ALA A 138 -2.60 6.22 -12.26
C ALA A 138 -1.65 5.01 -12.23
N ALA A 139 -2.18 3.78 -12.32
CA ALA A 139 -1.41 2.54 -12.43
C ALA A 139 -0.72 2.37 -13.81
N LYS A 140 -0.22 3.44 -14.43
CA LYS A 140 0.91 3.33 -15.37
C LYS A 140 2.10 2.79 -14.56
N ALA A 141 2.13 1.46 -14.47
CA ALA A 141 2.72 0.70 -13.39
C ALA A 141 4.22 0.94 -13.25
N VAL A 142 4.66 1.22 -12.02
CA VAL A 142 6.09 1.14 -11.64
C VAL A 142 6.48 -0.30 -11.24
N GLY A 143 5.54 -1.24 -11.34
CA GLY A 143 5.74 -2.68 -11.14
C GLY A 143 4.52 -3.33 -10.49
N ALA A 144 4.10 -4.48 -11.02
CA ALA A 144 3.13 -5.37 -10.39
C ALA A 144 3.89 -6.53 -9.74
N ALA A 145 3.71 -6.73 -8.44
CA ALA A 145 4.10 -7.97 -7.78
C ALA A 145 2.96 -8.98 -8.00
N PHE A 146 3.14 -9.90 -8.95
CA PHE A 146 2.17 -10.94 -9.24
C PHE A 146 2.16 -12.00 -8.13
N GLY A 147 0.97 -12.33 -7.62
CA GLY A 147 0.69 -13.53 -6.84
C GLY A 147 0.13 -14.65 -7.73
N TYR A 148 0.55 -15.89 -7.46
CA TYR A 148 -0.10 -17.13 -7.90
C TYR A 148 -0.95 -17.69 -6.77
#